data_AF-A0A067BCQ0-F1
#
_entry.id   AF-A0A067BCQ0-F1
#
_cell.length_a   1.000
_cell.length_b   1.000
_cell.length_c   1.000
_cell.angle_alpha   90.00
_cell.angle_beta   90.00
_cell.angle_gamma   90.00
#
_symmetry.space_group_name_H-M   'P 1'
#
loop_
_entity.id
_entity.type
_entity.pdbx_description
1 polymer ?
#
loop_
_entity_poly.entity_id
_entity_poly.type
_entity_poly.pdbx_seq_one_letter_code
_entity_poly.pdbx_strand_id
1 'polypeptide(L)'
;MTRDVAPRIGYAKPALILSKFFPALEGATTKMSSSGPSPTIFVSDSAADVADKIRKYAFSGGGETKADHEKYGANLDVDIPYQYLTFLLEDDAELAAIAKEYGEGRMMSGQVKDKLIDIVRHFMTVRPLAF
;
A
#
# COMPACT_ATOMS: atom_id res chain seq x y z
N MET A 1 15.50 -25.54 0.75
CA MET A 1 15.39 -26.39 1.96
C MET A 1 14.24 -27.39 1.87
N THR A 2 12.97 -27.00 2.10
CA THR A 2 11.85 -27.96 2.20
C THR A 2 11.64 -28.80 0.93
N ARG A 3 11.79 -28.18 -0.25
CA ARG A 3 11.71 -28.87 -1.54
C ARG A 3 12.83 -29.90 -1.77
N ASP A 4 13.98 -29.71 -1.12
CA ASP A 4 15.14 -30.59 -1.27
C ASP A 4 15.02 -31.84 -0.38
N VAL A 5 14.32 -31.71 0.75
CA VAL A 5 14.06 -32.80 1.70
C VAL A 5 12.88 -33.66 1.27
N ALA A 6 11.81 -33.06 0.72
CA ALA A 6 10.55 -33.75 0.43
C ALA A 6 10.70 -35.11 -0.31
N PRO A 7 11.49 -35.24 -1.39
CA PRO A 7 11.65 -36.53 -2.08
C PRO A 7 12.36 -37.60 -1.24
N ARG A 8 13.23 -37.20 -0.30
CA ARG A 8 13.98 -38.13 0.57
C ARG A 8 13.10 -38.79 1.63
N ILE A 9 11.95 -38.19 1.92
CA ILE A 9 10.98 -38.65 2.91
C ILE A 9 9.65 -39.09 2.26
N GLY A 10 9.65 -39.33 0.95
CA GLY A 10 8.48 -39.86 0.22
C GLY A 10 7.36 -38.85 -0.06
N TYR A 11 7.60 -37.55 0.10
CA TYR A 11 6.62 -36.51 -0.18
C TYR A 11 6.87 -35.79 -1.52
N ALA A 12 5.80 -35.26 -2.09
CA ALA A 12 5.87 -34.37 -3.23
C ALA A 12 6.51 -33.02 -2.85
N LYS A 13 7.23 -32.41 -3.79
CA LYS A 13 7.81 -31.08 -3.57
C LYS A 13 6.68 -30.04 -3.49
N PRO A 14 6.68 -29.15 -2.47
CA PRO A 14 5.68 -28.09 -2.41
C PRO A 14 5.88 -27.09 -3.56
N ALA A 15 4.78 -26.62 -4.13
CA ALA A 15 4.73 -25.46 -5.01
C ALA A 15 4.75 -24.15 -4.19
N LEU A 16 5.16 -23.05 -4.81
CA LEU A 16 5.27 -21.74 -4.17
C LEU A 16 4.69 -20.66 -5.08
N ILE A 17 3.90 -19.75 -4.50
CA ILE A 17 3.51 -18.48 -5.11
C ILE A 17 4.16 -17.38 -4.25
N LEU A 18 4.98 -16.54 -4.88
CA LEU A 18 5.77 -15.52 -4.19
C LEU A 18 5.14 -14.15 -4.45
N SER A 19 4.76 -13.45 -3.38
CA SER A 19 4.20 -12.11 -3.44
C SER A 19 5.25 -11.04 -3.15
N LYS A 20 4.99 -9.81 -3.60
CA LYS A 20 5.73 -8.63 -3.15
C LYS A 20 5.35 -8.28 -1.71
N PHE A 21 6.24 -7.58 -1.00
CA PHE A 21 5.94 -7.06 0.33
C PHE A 21 5.12 -5.77 0.25
N PHE A 22 4.23 -5.57 1.23
CA PHE A 22 3.72 -4.24 1.52
C PHE A 22 4.84 -3.37 2.09
N PRO A 23 5.05 -2.16 1.52
CA PRO A 23 6.09 -1.25 2.00
C PRO A 23 5.70 -0.61 3.34
N ALA A 24 6.68 -0.17 4.11
CA ALA A 24 6.43 0.63 5.31
C ALA A 24 5.86 2.01 4.94
N LEU A 25 5.12 2.64 5.86
CA LEU A 25 4.50 3.94 5.59
C LEU A 25 5.53 5.01 5.22
N GLU A 26 6.69 5.00 5.87
CA GLU A 26 7.72 6.02 5.67
C GLU A 26 8.54 5.83 4.38
N GLY A 27 8.42 4.69 3.67
CA GLY A 27 9.14 4.48 2.42
C GLY A 27 9.25 3.03 1.95
N ALA A 28 9.54 2.87 0.65
CA ALA A 28 9.48 1.59 -0.06
C ALA A 28 10.70 0.67 0.16
N THR A 29 11.75 1.16 0.82
CA THR A 29 12.98 0.39 1.07
C THR A 29 12.84 -0.63 2.19
N THR A 30 11.81 -0.48 3.05
CA THR A 30 11.56 -1.39 4.16
C THR A 30 10.16 -1.99 4.06
N LYS A 31 10.01 -3.22 4.53
CA LYS A 31 8.71 -3.88 4.62
C LYS A 31 7.96 -3.39 5.86
N MET A 32 6.63 -3.34 5.80
CA MET A 32 5.79 -3.12 6.97
C MET A 32 6.10 -4.17 8.05
N SER A 33 6.24 -3.73 9.31
CA SER A 33 6.59 -4.60 10.44
C SER A 33 5.96 -4.11 11.72
N SER A 34 5.20 -4.98 12.41
CA SER A 34 4.59 -4.69 13.71
C SER A 34 5.61 -4.43 14.83
N SER A 35 6.83 -4.95 14.68
CA SER A 35 7.95 -4.75 15.62
C SER A 35 8.91 -3.65 15.19
N GLY A 36 8.68 -3.03 14.04
CA GLY A 36 9.52 -1.96 13.53
C GLY A 36 9.25 -0.64 14.25
N PRO A 37 10.19 0.32 14.19
CA PRO A 37 9.96 1.67 14.69
C PRO A 37 8.96 2.46 13.82
N SER A 38 8.72 2.01 12.58
CA SER A 38 7.86 2.69 11.61
C SER A 38 6.37 2.52 11.96
N PRO A 39 5.55 3.58 11.85
CA PRO A 39 4.12 3.50 12.04
C PRO A 39 3.50 2.42 11.14
N THR A 40 2.73 1.52 11.76
CA THR A 40 2.08 0.39 11.09
C THR A 40 0.57 0.52 11.19
N ILE A 41 -0.13 0.29 10.08
CA ILE A 41 -1.59 0.18 10.06
C ILE A 41 -1.95 -1.22 10.53
N PHE A 42 -2.61 -1.32 11.68
CA PHE A 42 -3.11 -2.58 12.21
C PHE A 42 -4.55 -2.78 11.82
N VAL A 43 -4.95 -4.04 11.61
CA VAL A 43 -6.36 -4.41 11.38
C VAL A 43 -7.29 -4.08 12.56
N SER A 44 -6.73 -3.80 13.73
CA SER A 44 -7.45 -3.35 14.93
C SER A 44 -7.48 -1.83 15.10
N ASP A 45 -6.85 -1.07 14.21
CA ASP A 45 -6.84 0.39 14.29
C ASP A 45 -8.25 0.95 14.11
N SER A 46 -8.54 2.06 14.81
CA SER A 46 -9.77 2.80 14.57
C SER A 46 -9.71 3.51 13.20
N ALA A 47 -10.88 3.86 12.66
CA ALA A 47 -10.95 4.65 11.43
C ALA A 47 -10.19 5.99 11.53
N ALA A 48 -10.10 6.56 12.74
CA ALA A 48 -9.33 7.78 13.00
C ALA A 48 -7.82 7.49 12.95
N ASP A 49 -7.36 6.43 13.61
CA ASP A 49 -5.94 6.05 13.63
C ASP A 49 -5.41 5.73 12.23
N VAL A 50 -6.20 5.01 11.41
CA VAL A 50 -5.86 4.72 10.01
C VAL A 50 -5.62 6.01 9.23
N ALA A 51 -6.56 6.94 9.34
CA ALA A 51 -6.50 8.20 8.62
C ALA A 51 -5.32 9.07 9.08
N ASP A 52 -5.08 9.13 10.38
CA ASP A 52 -3.94 9.84 10.96
C ASP A 52 -2.62 9.24 10.50
N LYS A 53 -2.50 7.91 10.51
CA LYS A 53 -1.28 7.22 10.10
C LYS A 53 -0.96 7.46 8.62
N ILE A 54 -1.95 7.35 7.73
CA ILE A 54 -1.78 7.57 6.30
C ILE A 54 -1.42 9.05 6.02
N ARG A 55 -2.13 9.99 6.62
CA ARG A 55 -1.87 11.42 6.37
C ARG A 55 -0.50 11.85 6.87
N LYS A 56 -0.12 11.45 8.08
CA LYS A 56 1.10 11.90 8.76
C LYS A 56 2.36 11.16 8.30
N TYR A 57 2.28 9.85 8.11
CA TYR A 57 3.49 9.02 7.94
C TYR A 57 3.64 8.40 6.56
N ALA A 58 2.56 8.27 5.76
CA ALA A 58 2.70 7.72 4.42
C ALA A 58 3.49 8.69 3.53
N PHE A 59 4.67 8.26 3.10
CA PHE A 59 5.55 9.02 2.22
C PHE A 59 4.88 9.26 0.88
N SER A 60 4.96 10.51 0.41
CA SER A 60 4.34 10.97 -0.83
C SER A 60 5.41 11.16 -1.90
N GLY A 61 5.15 10.67 -3.10
CA GLY A 61 5.95 10.94 -4.30
C GLY A 61 5.56 12.23 -5.04
N GLY A 62 4.55 12.97 -4.54
CA GLY A 62 4.15 14.26 -5.10
C GLY A 62 5.17 15.39 -4.87
N GLY A 63 5.05 16.47 -5.62
CA GLY A 63 5.93 17.64 -5.51
C GLY A 63 5.84 18.32 -4.14
N GLU A 64 6.95 18.90 -3.67
CA GLU A 64 7.05 19.58 -2.37
C GLU A 64 6.05 20.75 -2.25
N THR A 65 5.85 21.46 -3.36
CA THR A 65 4.86 22.53 -3.46
C THR A 65 3.76 22.17 -4.46
N LYS A 66 2.61 22.82 -4.34
CA LYS A 66 1.52 22.67 -5.31
C LYS A 66 1.97 22.99 -6.73
N ALA A 67 2.74 24.06 -6.92
CA ALA A 67 3.23 24.46 -8.23
C ALA A 67 4.19 23.42 -8.84
N ASP A 68 5.06 22.82 -8.02
CA ASP A 68 5.95 21.74 -8.47
C ASP A 68 5.16 20.49 -8.84
N HIS A 69 4.15 20.14 -8.05
CA HIS A 69 3.32 18.99 -8.32
C HIS A 69 2.48 19.16 -9.59
N GLU A 70 1.87 20.33 -9.81
CA GLU A 70 1.12 20.62 -11.05
C GLU A 70 2.04 20.62 -12.28
N LYS A 71 3.33 20.94 -12.12
CA LYS A 71 4.30 21.01 -13.22
C LYS A 71 4.96 19.67 -13.54
N TYR A 72 5.33 18.91 -12.51
CA TYR A 72 6.15 17.70 -12.65
C TYR A 72 5.42 16.41 -12.28
N GLY A 73 4.23 16.51 -11.70
CA GLY A 73 3.44 15.37 -11.26
C GLY A 73 3.96 14.72 -9.97
N ALA A 74 3.60 13.45 -9.79
CA ALA A 74 4.11 12.59 -8.72
C ALA A 74 4.92 11.43 -9.27
N ASN A 75 5.95 11.03 -8.51
CA ASN A 75 6.66 9.79 -8.75
C ASN A 75 5.94 8.61 -8.08
N LEU A 76 5.22 7.83 -8.88
CA LEU A 76 4.44 6.67 -8.43
C LEU A 76 5.30 5.53 -7.87
N ASP A 77 6.56 5.42 -8.29
CA ASP A 77 7.46 4.34 -7.86
C ASP A 77 7.91 4.49 -6.40
N VAL A 78 7.73 5.67 -5.81
CA VAL A 78 8.09 5.95 -4.42
C VAL A 78 6.89 6.34 -3.56
N ASP A 79 5.73 6.61 -4.16
CA ASP A 79 4.53 7.03 -3.45
C ASP A 79 3.86 5.85 -2.72
N ILE A 80 3.90 5.87 -1.40
CA ILE A 80 3.37 4.77 -0.57
C ILE A 80 1.85 4.66 -0.66
N PRO A 81 1.07 5.75 -0.62
CA PRO A 81 -0.37 5.68 -0.83
C PRO A 81 -0.75 4.99 -2.14
N TYR A 82 -0.14 5.39 -3.25
CA TYR A 82 -0.38 4.78 -4.55
C TYR A 82 0.06 3.32 -4.59
N GLN A 83 1.23 2.99 -4.04
CA GLN A 83 1.67 1.59 -3.94
C GLN A 83 0.64 0.73 -3.20
N TYR A 84 0.06 1.22 -2.10
CA TYR A 84 -0.98 0.48 -1.37
C TYR A 84 -2.26 0.31 -2.21
N LEU A 85 -2.65 1.33 -2.98
CA LEU A 85 -3.77 1.22 -3.93
C LEU A 85 -3.54 0.08 -4.93
N THR A 86 -2.30 -0.14 -5.41
CA THR A 86 -2.02 -1.27 -6.33
C THR A 86 -2.28 -2.66 -5.74
N PHE A 87 -2.38 -2.78 -4.41
CA PHE A 87 -2.74 -4.03 -3.75
C PHE A 87 -4.20 -4.11 -3.33
N LEU A 88 -4.86 -2.98 -3.07
CA LEU A 88 -6.16 -2.91 -2.38
C LEU A 88 -7.30 -2.39 -3.25
N LEU A 89 -7.02 -1.63 -4.31
CA LEU A 89 -8.03 -1.15 -5.24
C LEU A 89 -8.27 -2.22 -6.30
N GLU A 90 -9.47 -2.78 -6.33
CA GLU A 90 -9.84 -3.89 -7.24
C GLU A 90 -10.18 -3.43 -8.67
N ASP A 91 -10.49 -2.15 -8.86
CA ASP A 91 -10.82 -1.59 -10.18
C ASP A 91 -9.55 -1.10 -10.90
N ASP A 92 -9.07 -1.90 -11.85
CA ASP A 92 -7.89 -1.62 -12.67
C ASP A 92 -8.03 -0.32 -13.49
N ALA A 93 -9.24 0.01 -13.97
CA ALA A 93 -9.48 1.21 -14.76
C ALA A 93 -9.39 2.46 -13.87
N GLU A 94 -9.92 2.37 -12.66
CA GLU A 94 -9.77 3.43 -11.67
C GLU A 94 -8.31 3.60 -11.22
N LEU A 95 -7.59 2.50 -10.96
CA LEU A 95 -6.17 2.56 -10.60
C LEU A 95 -5.34 3.21 -11.71
N ALA A 96 -5.57 2.86 -12.97
CA ALA A 96 -4.91 3.46 -14.12
C ALA A 96 -5.26 4.96 -14.28
N ALA A 97 -6.50 5.35 -13.99
CA ALA A 97 -6.90 6.75 -13.99
C ALA A 97 -6.16 7.54 -12.89
N ILE A 98 -6.09 7.01 -11.67
CA ILE A 98 -5.33 7.62 -10.57
C ILE A 98 -3.85 7.75 -10.94
N ALA A 99 -3.24 6.70 -11.50
CA ALA A 99 -1.85 6.72 -11.95
C ALA A 99 -1.58 7.86 -12.92
N LYS A 100 -2.47 8.02 -13.91
CA LYS A 100 -2.36 9.08 -14.91
C LYS A 100 -2.56 10.47 -14.29
N GLU A 101 -3.67 10.68 -13.59
CA GLU A 101 -4.01 12.00 -13.04
C GLU A 101 -3.00 12.47 -11.99
N TYR A 102 -2.51 11.56 -11.14
CA TYR A 102 -1.52 11.87 -10.12
C TYR A 102 -0.11 12.03 -10.71
N GLY A 103 0.27 11.14 -11.63
CA GLY A 103 1.55 11.19 -12.34
C GLY A 103 1.67 12.43 -13.23
N GLU A 104 0.57 12.99 -13.71
CA GLU A 104 0.53 14.23 -14.50
C GLU A 104 0.23 15.49 -13.66
N GLY A 105 0.13 15.36 -12.33
CA GLY A 105 0.01 16.50 -11.40
C GLY A 105 -1.39 17.13 -11.28
N ARG A 106 -2.42 16.49 -11.86
CA ARG A 106 -3.81 16.97 -11.79
C ARG A 106 -4.53 16.55 -10.52
N MET A 107 -4.22 15.35 -10.01
CA MET A 107 -4.74 14.85 -8.74
C MET A 107 -3.70 15.10 -7.64
N MET A 108 -4.07 15.74 -6.53
CA MET A 108 -3.14 16.04 -5.44
C MET A 108 -2.88 14.82 -4.55
N SER A 109 -1.71 14.75 -3.90
CA SER A 109 -1.37 13.68 -2.94
C SER A 109 -2.40 13.48 -1.83
N GLY A 110 -3.06 14.57 -1.38
CA GLY A 110 -4.15 14.49 -0.40
C GLY A 110 -5.33 13.66 -0.90
N GLN A 111 -5.71 13.81 -2.18
CA GLN A 111 -6.82 13.06 -2.78
C GLN A 111 -6.50 11.57 -2.89
N VAL A 112 -5.24 11.23 -3.25
CA VAL A 112 -4.78 9.84 -3.29
C VAL A 112 -4.78 9.21 -1.89
N LYS A 113 -4.34 9.96 -0.87
CA LYS A 113 -4.38 9.53 0.53
C LYS A 113 -5.82 9.33 1.02
N ASP A 114 -6.73 10.23 0.69
CA ASP A 114 -8.15 10.12 1.06
C ASP A 114 -8.79 8.88 0.42
N LYS A 115 -8.51 8.63 -0.88
CA LYS A 115 -8.96 7.42 -1.57
C LYS A 115 -8.45 6.14 -0.89
N LEU A 116 -7.18 6.11 -0.51
CA LEU A 116 -6.61 4.97 0.23
C LEU A 116 -7.29 4.79 1.59
N ILE A 117 -7.51 5.87 2.34
CA ILE A 117 -8.17 5.82 3.65
C ILE A 117 -9.56 5.21 3.52
N ASP A 118 -10.33 5.60 2.50
CA ASP A 118 -11.67 5.08 2.27
C ASP A 118 -11.66 3.59 1.97
N ILE A 119 -10.74 3.13 1.11
CA ILE A 119 -10.58 1.70 0.77
C ILE A 119 -10.18 0.89 2.01
N VAL A 120 -9.18 1.35 2.77
CA VAL A 120 -8.70 0.66 3.97
C VAL A 120 -9.81 0.57 5.03
N ARG A 121 -10.56 1.67 5.23
CA ARG A 121 -11.70 1.69 6.15
C ARG A 121 -12.79 0.73 5.71
N HIS A 122 -13.13 0.72 4.42
CA HIS A 122 -14.11 -0.21 3.87
C HIS A 122 -13.67 -1.66 4.15
N PHE A 123 -12.41 -1.99 3.84
CA PHE A 123 -11.83 -3.30 4.08
C PHE A 123 -11.89 -3.72 5.56
N MET A 124 -11.64 -2.80 6.50
CA MET A 124 -11.73 -3.07 7.94
C MET A 124 -13.16 -3.24 8.45
N THR A 125 -14.14 -2.55 7.84
CA THR A 125 -15.56 -2.68 8.21
C THR A 125 -16.21 -3.94 7.65
N VAL A 126 -15.81 -4.38 6.46
CA VAL A 126 -16.23 -5.65 5.86
C VAL A 126 -15.44 -6.78 6.51
N ARG A 127 -15.66 -7.00 7.81
CA ARG A 127 -15.07 -8.10 8.55
C ARG A 127 -15.64 -9.42 7.98
N PRO A 128 -14.83 -10.35 7.43
CA PRO A 128 -15.25 -11.73 7.43
C PRO A 128 -15.39 -12.15 8.90
N LEU A 129 -16.47 -12.83 9.21
CA LEU A 129 -16.81 -13.37 10.53
C LEU A 129 -15.57 -13.91 11.26
N ALA A 130 -15.55 -13.68 12.57
CA ALA A 130 -14.70 -14.43 13.49
C ALA A 130 -14.76 -15.92 13.13
N PHE A 131 -13.60 -16.51 12.86
CA PHE A 131 -13.44 -17.96 12.86
C PHE A 131 -13.43 -18.46 14.31
#